data_AF-A0A661K942-F1
#
_entry.id   AF-A0A661K942-F1
#
_cell.length_a   1.000
_cell.length_b   1.000
_cell.length_c   1.000
_cell.angle_alpha   90.00
_cell.angle_beta   90.00
_cell.angle_gamma   90.00
#
_symmetry.space_group_name_H-M   'P 1'
#
loop_
_entity.id
_entity.type
_entity.pdbx_description
1 polymer ?
#
loop_
_entity_poly.entity_id
_entity_poly.type
_entity_poly.pdbx_seq_one_letter_code
_entity_poly.pdbx_strand_id
1 'polypeptide(L)'
;MRKLSRISLFPVFTVLVTLLLVTVAIAKDYLYVPCENALDIIDMSSDTIVKTIKYKGYIVGARFSPDGKRYYLNYWRGLYVIDTERNELIDNIKFWSDLNRVTIQPCFDVSNDG
;
A
#
# COMPACT_ATOMS: atom_id res chain seq x y z
N MET A 1 -21.77 58.63 -19.55
CA MET A 1 -22.36 57.27 -19.60
C MET A 1 -21.21 56.26 -19.80
N ARG A 2 -20.79 55.55 -18.76
CA ARG A 2 -19.68 54.56 -18.82
C ARG A 2 -20.26 53.19 -19.19
N LYS A 3 -19.90 52.63 -20.34
CA LYS A 3 -20.23 51.25 -20.73
C LYS A 3 -19.48 50.29 -19.80
N LEU A 4 -20.19 49.59 -18.93
CA LEU A 4 -19.67 48.43 -18.20
C LEU A 4 -19.52 47.28 -19.21
N SER A 5 -18.28 46.85 -19.43
CA SER A 5 -17.97 45.68 -20.27
C SER A 5 -18.53 44.42 -19.61
N ARG A 6 -19.32 43.66 -20.37
CA ARG A 6 -19.80 42.33 -19.95
C ARG A 6 -18.61 41.38 -19.94
N ILE A 7 -18.05 41.11 -18.77
CA ILE A 7 -17.06 40.04 -18.58
C ILE A 7 -17.78 38.72 -18.89
N SER A 8 -17.30 38.02 -19.91
CA SER A 8 -17.78 36.69 -20.29
C SER A 8 -17.55 35.74 -19.10
N LEU A 9 -18.64 35.26 -18.48
CA LEU A 9 -18.61 34.37 -17.31
C LEU A 9 -18.22 32.93 -17.69
N PHE A 10 -18.27 32.59 -18.98
CA PHE A 10 -18.03 31.26 -19.53
C PHE A 10 -16.61 30.71 -19.26
N PRO A 11 -15.51 31.43 -19.57
CA PRO A 11 -14.16 30.92 -19.34
C PRO A 11 -13.82 30.78 -17.84
N VAL A 12 -14.35 31.67 -17.00
CA VAL A 12 -14.13 31.64 -15.54
C VAL A 12 -14.79 30.42 -14.91
N PHE A 13 -15.98 30.06 -15.37
CA PHE A 13 -16.71 28.88 -14.87
C PHE A 13 -16.00 27.58 -15.27
N THR A 14 -15.46 27.48 -16.48
CA THR A 14 -14.66 26.31 -16.91
C THR A 14 -13.38 26.13 -16.10
N VAL A 15 -12.65 27.22 -15.80
CA VAL A 15 -11.42 27.14 -14.99
C VAL A 15 -11.74 26.72 -13.54
N LEU A 16 -12.85 27.18 -12.98
CA LEU A 16 -13.31 26.80 -11.64
C LEU A 16 -13.71 25.31 -11.56
N VAL A 17 -14.40 24.80 -12.58
CA VAL A 17 -14.82 23.38 -12.64
C VAL A 17 -13.61 22.45 -12.79
N THR A 18 -12.60 22.83 -13.58
CA THR A 18 -11.37 22.02 -13.70
C THR A 18 -10.52 22.02 -12.43
N LEU A 19 -10.53 23.12 -11.66
CA LEU A 19 -9.80 23.20 -10.38
C LEU A 19 -10.50 22.38 -9.27
N LEU A 20 -11.83 22.20 -9.36
CA LEU A 20 -12.64 21.46 -8.38
C LEU A 20 -12.56 19.93 -8.54
N LEU A 21 -12.05 19.42 -9.67
CA LEU A 21 -11.98 17.98 -9.98
C LEU A 21 -10.63 17.32 -9.63
N VAL A 22 -9.69 18.05 -9.03
CA VAL A 22 -8.41 17.48 -8.62
C VAL A 22 -8.57 16.84 -7.23
N THR A 23 -9.07 15.60 -7.20
CA THR A 23 -8.89 14.75 -6.02
C THR A 23 -7.44 14.26 -6.03
N VAL A 24 -6.57 14.89 -5.25
CA VAL A 24 -5.27 14.31 -4.96
C VAL A 24 -5.53 13.11 -4.05
N ALA A 25 -5.41 11.90 -4.59
CA ALA A 25 -5.28 10.71 -3.77
C ALA A 25 -3.96 10.84 -3.03
N ILE A 26 -4.00 11.25 -1.76
CA ILE A 26 -2.83 11.15 -0.89
C ILE A 26 -2.52 9.67 -0.76
N ALA A 27 -1.28 9.30 -1.10
CA ALA A 27 -0.78 7.98 -0.78
C ALA A 27 -0.87 7.82 0.75
N LYS A 28 -1.68 6.86 1.20
CA LYS A 28 -1.75 6.55 2.62
C LYS A 28 -0.53 5.73 2.99
N ASP A 29 0.22 6.23 3.96
CA ASP A 29 1.35 5.50 4.48
C ASP A 29 0.85 4.42 5.45
N TYR A 30 1.03 3.17 5.04
CA TYR A 30 0.63 2.00 5.82
C TYR A 30 1.85 1.31 6.41
N LEU A 31 1.76 0.96 7.68
CA LEU A 31 2.69 0.03 8.32
C LEU A 31 2.12 -1.39 8.24
N TYR A 32 2.94 -2.30 7.74
CA TYR A 32 2.60 -3.72 7.59
C TYR A 32 3.31 -4.51 8.67
N VAL A 33 2.55 -5.09 9.61
CA VAL A 33 3.07 -5.81 10.77
C VAL A 33 2.73 -7.30 10.64
N PRO A 34 3.68 -8.15 10.18
CA PRO A 34 3.49 -9.58 10.17
C PRO A 34 3.43 -10.12 11.60
N CYS A 35 2.27 -10.65 11.97
CA CYS A 35 2.00 -11.36 13.21
C CYS A 35 1.94 -12.88 12.94
N GLU A 36 1.81 -13.66 14.01
CA GLU A 36 1.50 -15.09 13.87
C GLU A 36 0.11 -15.26 13.22
N ASN A 37 0.04 -16.01 12.11
CA ASN A 37 -1.19 -16.29 11.37
C ASN A 37 -1.97 -15.05 10.85
N ALA A 38 -1.40 -13.85 10.90
CA ALA A 38 -2.06 -12.64 10.42
C ALA A 38 -1.08 -11.53 10.07
N LEU A 39 -1.44 -10.67 9.13
CA LEU A 39 -0.78 -9.39 8.86
C LEU A 39 -1.74 -8.27 9.23
N ASP A 40 -1.34 -7.45 10.20
CA ASP A 40 -2.06 -6.23 10.55
C ASP A 40 -1.51 -5.06 9.72
N ILE A 41 -2.43 -4.26 9.18
CA ILE A 41 -2.14 -3.08 8.38
C ILE A 41 -2.62 -1.88 9.17
N ILE A 42 -1.67 -1.02 9.53
CA ILE A 42 -1.89 0.14 10.39
C ILE A 42 -1.79 1.39 9.52
N ASP A 43 -2.80 2.26 9.64
CA ASP A 43 -2.77 3.59 9.04
C ASP A 43 -1.98 4.52 9.96
N MET A 44 -0.80 4.95 9.52
CA MET A 44 0.12 5.76 10.32
C MET A 44 -0.38 7.19 10.60
N SER A 45 -1.42 7.65 9.89
CA SER A 45 -2.01 8.97 10.18
C SER A 45 -2.95 8.93 11.39
N SER A 46 -3.52 7.76 11.67
CA SER A 46 -4.53 7.56 12.71
C SER A 46 -4.06 6.65 13.84
N ASP A 47 -2.92 5.97 13.67
CA ASP A 47 -2.40 4.92 14.54
C ASP A 47 -3.42 3.81 14.81
N THR A 48 -4.22 3.45 13.81
CA THR A 48 -5.23 2.38 13.92
C THR A 48 -5.01 1.25 12.93
N ILE A 49 -5.35 0.03 13.37
CA ILE A 49 -5.42 -1.14 12.48
C ILE A 49 -6.63 -0.95 11.56
N VAL A 50 -6.37 -0.79 10.25
CA VAL A 50 -7.41 -0.62 9.24
C VAL A 50 -7.77 -1.93 8.55
N LYS A 51 -6.88 -2.93 8.59
CA LYS A 51 -7.13 -4.26 8.01
C LYS A 51 -6.28 -5.33 8.69
N THR A 52 -6.85 -6.51 8.85
CA THR A 52 -6.13 -7.71 9.25
C THR A 52 -6.30 -8.77 8.16
N ILE A 53 -5.20 -9.18 7.55
CA ILE A 53 -5.17 -10.26 6.54
C ILE A 53 -4.81 -11.57 7.24
N LYS A 54 -5.64 -12.60 7.11
CA LYS A 54 -5.38 -13.90 7.73
C LYS A 54 -4.55 -14.81 6.83
N TYR A 55 -3.60 -15.53 7.43
CA TYR A 55 -2.82 -16.58 6.78
C TYR A 55 -2.46 -17.67 7.81
N LYS A 56 -1.60 -18.62 7.44
CA LYS A 56 -1.12 -19.67 8.34
C LYS A 56 0.39 -19.68 8.47
N GLY A 57 0.88 -19.88 9.68
CA GLY A 57 2.29 -20.04 10.02
C GLY A 57 2.94 -18.76 10.52
N TYR A 58 4.22 -18.91 10.84
CA TYR A 58 5.11 -17.85 11.29
C TYR A 58 5.92 -17.31 10.11
N ILE A 59 5.96 -15.98 9.98
CA ILE A 59 6.72 -15.30 8.95
C ILE A 59 8.18 -15.18 9.40
N VAL A 60 9.10 -15.71 8.59
CA VAL A 60 10.54 -15.69 8.87
C VAL A 60 11.26 -14.55 8.16
N GLY A 61 10.62 -13.95 7.16
CA GLY A 61 11.14 -12.79 6.44
C GLY A 61 10.05 -12.12 5.63
N ALA A 62 10.16 -10.82 5.46
CA ALA A 62 9.19 -10.02 4.72
C ALA A 62 9.90 -8.94 3.91
N ARG A 63 9.42 -8.64 2.69
CA ARG A 63 10.03 -7.61 1.85
C ARG A 63 9.07 -7.07 0.79
N PHE A 64 9.12 -5.76 0.56
CA PHE A 64 8.41 -5.13 -0.57
C PHE A 64 9.14 -5.39 -1.90
N SER A 65 8.38 -5.46 -3.00
CA SER A 65 8.95 -5.35 -4.33
C SER A 65 9.59 -3.96 -4.53
N PRO A 66 10.57 -3.82 -5.44
CA PRO A 66 11.19 -2.52 -5.72
C PRO A 66 10.22 -1.43 -6.17
N ASP A 67 9.10 -1.81 -6.78
CA ASP A 67 8.03 -0.90 -7.20
C ASP A 67 6.96 -0.67 -6.11
N GLY A 68 7.10 -1.29 -4.94
CA GLY A 68 6.18 -1.16 -3.81
C GLY A 68 4.81 -1.83 -4.00
N LYS A 69 4.51 -2.43 -5.15
CA LYS A 69 3.18 -3.00 -5.49
C LYS A 69 2.91 -4.37 -4.86
N ARG A 70 3.95 -5.02 -4.37
CA ARG A 70 3.89 -6.34 -3.75
C ARG A 70 4.60 -6.31 -2.41
N TYR A 71 4.02 -6.98 -1.43
CA TYR A 71 4.68 -7.31 -0.18
C TYR A 71 4.73 -8.83 -0.03
N TYR A 72 5.95 -9.35 0.03
CA TYR A 72 6.23 -10.78 0.04
C TYR A 72 6.52 -11.23 1.47
N LEU A 73 5.74 -12.19 1.98
CA LEU A 73 5.95 -12.78 3.30
C LEU A 73 6.43 -14.21 3.16
N ASN A 74 7.68 -14.48 3.53
CA ASN A 74 8.25 -15.82 3.56
C ASN A 74 7.86 -16.53 4.85
N TYR A 75 7.31 -17.73 4.69
CA TYR A 75 7.03 -18.65 5.77
C TYR A 75 7.63 -20.02 5.44
N TRP A 76 7.62 -20.94 6.41
CA TRP A 76 8.35 -22.21 6.29
C TRP A 76 7.98 -23.06 5.05
N ARG A 77 6.75 -22.95 4.55
CA ARG A 77 6.25 -23.81 3.46
C ARG A 77 5.98 -23.05 2.16
N GLY A 78 6.38 -21.78 2.07
CA GLY A 78 6.08 -20.97 0.89
C GLY A 78 6.22 -19.46 1.07
N LEU A 79 5.53 -18.74 0.19
CA LEU A 79 5.51 -17.29 0.12
C LEU A 79 4.06 -16.80 -0.01
N TYR A 80 3.65 -15.89 0.86
CA TYR A 80 2.43 -15.12 0.64
C TYR A 80 2.76 -13.86 -0.17
N VAL A 81 1.89 -13.52 -1.10
CA VAL A 81 1.99 -12.32 -1.91
C VAL A 81 0.83 -11.41 -1.57
N ILE A 82 1.14 -10.22 -1.07
CA ILE A 82 0.18 -9.18 -0.75
C ILE A 82 0.22 -8.11 -1.85
N ASP A 83 -0.94 -7.71 -2.35
CA ASP A 83 -1.14 -6.52 -3.15
C ASP A 83 -1.26 -5.31 -2.22
N THR A 84 -0.38 -4.34 -2.36
CA THR A 84 -0.28 -3.17 -1.47
C THR A 84 -1.22 -2.03 -1.86
N GLU A 85 -1.72 -2.02 -3.10
CA GLU A 85 -2.73 -1.04 -3.53
C GLU A 85 -4.10 -1.41 -2.96
N ARG A 86 -4.41 -2.72 -2.94
CA ARG A 86 -5.68 -3.25 -2.44
C ARG A 86 -5.62 -3.74 -1.00
N ASN A 87 -4.42 -3.84 -0.44
CA ASN A 87 -4.16 -4.43 0.86
C ASN A 87 -4.73 -5.86 0.93
N GLU A 88 -4.44 -6.71 -0.07
CA GLU A 88 -5.07 -8.03 -0.23
C GLU A 88 -4.05 -9.15 -0.39
N LEU A 89 -4.31 -10.30 0.24
CA LEU A 89 -3.60 -11.53 -0.07
C LEU A 89 -4.05 -12.01 -1.45
N ILE A 90 -3.15 -11.95 -2.42
CA ILE A 90 -3.46 -12.34 -3.81
C ILE A 90 -2.89 -13.70 -4.20
N ASP A 91 -1.87 -14.19 -3.48
CA ASP A 91 -1.30 -15.50 -3.76
C ASP A 91 -0.65 -16.16 -2.54
N ASN A 92 -0.57 -17.48 -2.60
CA ASN A 92 0.21 -18.33 -1.70
C ASN A 92 0.98 -19.35 -2.53
N ILE A 93 2.24 -19.04 -2.79
CA ILE A 93 3.16 -19.88 -3.55
C ILE A 93 3.77 -20.90 -2.61
N LYS A 94 3.28 -22.14 -2.68
CA LYS A 94 3.78 -23.24 -1.86
C LYS A 94 5.05 -23.83 -2.46
N PHE A 95 6.03 -24.12 -1.61
CA PHE A 95 7.19 -24.90 -2.03
C PHE A 95 6.87 -26.39 -2.01
N TRP A 96 7.54 -27.13 -2.90
CA TRP A 96 7.29 -28.57 -3.13
C TRP A 96 7.69 -29.45 -1.92
N SER A 97 8.49 -28.92 -1.01
CA SER A 97 8.84 -29.56 0.26
C SER A 97 9.13 -28.53 1.35
N ASP A 98 8.99 -28.95 2.61
CA ASP A 98 9.33 -28.16 3.81
C ASP A 98 10.86 -27.91 3.95
N LEU A 99 11.67 -28.37 2.98
CA LEU A 99 13.14 -28.28 2.96
C LEU A 99 13.68 -27.09 2.16
N ASN A 100 12.83 -26.37 1.42
CA ASN A 100 13.28 -25.23 0.60
C ASN A 100 13.26 -23.94 1.42
N ARG A 101 14.35 -23.64 2.13
CA ARG A 101 14.62 -22.28 2.61
C ARG A 101 14.90 -21.38 1.42
N VAL A 102 13.90 -20.59 1.01
CA VAL A 102 14.14 -19.44 0.14
C VAL A 102 14.52 -18.28 1.06
N THR A 103 15.83 -18.01 1.17
CA THR A 103 16.30 -16.81 1.86
C THR A 103 15.94 -15.60 1.00
N ILE A 104 14.90 -14.87 1.39
CA ILE A 104 14.80 -13.47 1.00
C ILE A 104 15.90 -12.78 1.80
N GLN A 105 16.92 -12.24 1.13
CA GLN A 105 18.00 -11.53 1.80
C GLN A 105 17.38 -10.53 2.78
N PRO A 106 17.67 -10.65 4.09
CA PRO A 106 17.24 -9.63 5.04
C PRO A 106 17.99 -8.37 4.66
N CYS A 107 17.31 -7.40 4.05
CA CYS A 107 17.67 -6.03 4.35
C CYS A 107 16.80 -5.65 5.55
N PHE A 108 17.47 -5.33 6.66
CA PHE A 108 16.90 -4.37 7.58
C PHE A 108 16.74 -3.11 6.74
N ASP A 109 15.51 -2.78 6.38
CA ASP A 109 15.22 -1.45 5.85
C ASP A 109 14.76 -0.64 7.05
N VAL A 110 15.56 0.37 7.39
CA VAL A 110 15.13 1.41 8.32
C VAL A 110 14.21 2.32 7.53
N SER A 111 13.10 2.72 8.14
CA SER A 111 12.19 3.68 7.53
C SER A 111 12.98 4.94 7.13
N ASN A 112 12.61 5.52 5.99
CA ASN A 112 13.36 6.62 5.39
C ASN A 112 13.28 7.92 6.22
N ASP A 113 12.56 7.90 7.35
CA ASP A 113 12.30 9.01 8.26
C ASP A 113 13.23 9.08 9.48
N GLY A 114 14.04 8.05 9.75
CA GLY A 114 15.12 8.10 10.75
C GLY A 114 14.70 7.90 12.21
#